data_AF-A0A022MHQ3-F1
#
_entry.id   AF-A0A022MHQ3-F1
#
_cell.length_a   1.000
_cell.length_b   1.000
_cell.length_c   1.000
_cell.angle_alpha   90.00
_cell.angle_beta   90.00
_cell.angle_gamma   90.00
#
_symmetry.space_group_name_H-M   'P 1'
#
loop_
_entity.id
_entity.type
_entity.pdbx_description
1 polymer ?
#
loop_
_entity_poly.entity_id
_entity_poly.type
_entity_poly.pdbx_seq_one_letter_code
_entity_poly.pdbx_strand_id
1 'polypeptide(L)'
;GMAARLAAALPAGARRILVLGCEELMYAPLRLAHELERTTGAEVRSSTTTRSPVLAVDDPGYAIRSRLVFPAHDDPADGPGERYAYNVAGGGFDAVLAVVDSAADTPALHAPDGLLARLAEHTPHVLLAVVPAYVPAARRYVPAAHPAVPAAHPAVPASRPEGSPMLPEPLRGPDFSSYAPEEVGWLLQDLSDVTLEAPTEEREEAIQRGGAHYAESLPVEYQPSAEYQELFHSALTASADRLARGVGAVTELVLAERSPRPVLVSLARAGTPVGVLMRRWAAFRHGLDLPHYAVSIVRGRGIDANALRWLAAHHDPADVVFVDGWTGKGAITRELADAIARFEEQGGAPGFDPEIAVLADPGACVRTYGTRDDFLIPSACLNSTVSGLISRTVLRADLVGPDDFHGAKFYRELAGADLSNAFLDAVSARFPEAAETVQMAVKELLAGDRAPTWAGWAAVERISEEYGIHDVNLVKPGVGETTRVLLRRVPWKILARTGAGADLDHVRLLAGQRGVPVEEVDGLPYTCVGLIHPRYTRGATGADGKAVTR
;
A
#
# COMPACT_ATOMS: atom_id res chain seq x y z
N GLY A 1 11.44 11.57 36.39
CA GLY A 1 11.43 11.36 34.93
C GLY A 1 12.82 11.59 34.36
N MET A 2 13.04 11.33 33.07
CA MET A 2 14.35 11.48 32.41
C MET A 2 14.94 12.89 32.55
N ALA A 3 14.13 13.95 32.39
CA ALA A 3 14.56 15.33 32.58
C ALA A 3 15.15 15.62 33.98
N ALA A 4 14.58 15.04 35.05
CA ALA A 4 15.10 15.21 36.41
C ALA A 4 16.46 14.51 36.60
N ARG A 5 16.67 13.36 35.96
CA ARG A 5 17.97 12.66 35.97
C ARG A 5 19.04 13.47 35.22
N LEU A 6 18.65 14.07 34.10
CA LEU A 6 19.52 14.94 33.31
C LEU A 6 19.85 16.22 34.06
N ALA A 7 18.87 16.86 34.70
CA ALA A 7 19.07 18.03 35.54
C ALA A 7 20.08 17.78 36.67
N ALA A 8 20.03 16.61 37.30
CA ALA A 8 20.97 16.22 38.35
C ALA A 8 22.39 15.89 37.82
N ALA A 9 22.52 15.53 36.54
CA ALA A 9 23.80 15.20 35.90
C ALA A 9 24.49 16.42 35.28
N LEU A 10 23.77 17.53 35.10
CA LEU A 10 24.34 18.78 34.61
C LEU A 10 25.36 19.36 35.61
N PRO A 11 26.42 20.02 35.11
CA PRO A 11 27.40 20.67 35.97
C PRO A 11 26.74 21.78 36.81
N ALA A 12 27.17 21.90 38.07
CA ALA A 12 26.61 22.87 39.00
C ALA A 12 26.80 24.30 38.46
N GLY A 13 25.70 25.02 38.28
CA GLY A 13 25.73 26.40 37.77
C GLY A 13 25.77 26.52 36.24
N ALA A 14 25.52 25.45 35.48
CA ALA A 14 25.30 25.55 34.04
C ALA A 14 24.20 26.57 33.72
N ARG A 15 24.50 27.56 32.86
CA ARG A 15 23.58 28.63 32.47
C ARG A 15 23.11 28.50 31.04
N ARG A 16 23.90 27.89 30.17
CA ARG A 16 23.59 27.74 28.75
C ARG A 16 23.81 26.31 28.29
N ILE A 17 22.73 25.64 27.90
CA ILE A 17 22.72 24.21 27.60
C ILE A 17 22.21 24.01 26.19
N LEU A 18 22.86 23.16 25.41
CA LEU A 18 22.34 22.67 24.15
C LEU A 18 21.82 21.25 24.34
N VAL A 19 20.57 20.99 23.98
CA VAL A 19 20.04 19.64 23.78
C VAL A 19 20.08 19.33 22.30
N LEU A 20 20.98 18.45 21.90
CA LEU A 20 21.26 18.06 20.53
C LEU A 20 20.65 16.69 20.24
N GLY A 21 19.62 16.65 19.40
CA GLY A 21 19.07 15.41 18.85
C GLY A 21 19.96 14.81 17.76
N CYS A 22 19.62 13.59 17.35
CA CYS A 22 20.27 12.87 16.27
C CYS A 22 19.35 12.79 15.06
N GLU A 23 19.69 13.48 13.97
CA GLU A 23 18.92 13.51 12.72
C GLU A 23 17.41 13.70 12.95
N GLU A 24 16.59 12.71 12.61
CA GLU A 24 15.13 12.74 12.73
C GLU A 24 14.62 12.58 14.17
N LEU A 25 15.47 12.19 15.14
CA LEU A 25 15.14 12.16 16.57
C LEU A 25 15.09 13.58 17.15
N MET A 26 14.05 14.34 16.79
CA MET A 26 13.91 15.75 17.20
C MET A 26 12.91 15.95 18.35
N TYR A 27 11.86 15.12 18.42
CA TYR A 27 10.75 15.34 19.35
C TYR A 27 11.13 15.11 20.82
N ALA A 28 11.74 13.96 21.14
CA ALA A 28 12.16 13.67 22.51
C ALA A 28 13.21 14.68 23.03
N PRO A 29 14.25 15.05 22.26
CA PRO A 29 15.18 16.11 22.65
C PRO A 29 14.52 17.47 22.87
N LEU A 30 13.57 17.87 22.02
CA LEU A 30 12.84 19.12 22.21
C LEU A 30 12.00 19.12 23.50
N ARG A 31 11.33 18.00 23.80
CA ARG A 31 10.56 17.83 25.05
C ARG A 31 11.46 17.85 26.28
N LEU A 32 12.64 17.23 26.19
CA LEU A 32 13.65 17.28 27.26
C LEU A 32 14.21 18.69 27.44
N ALA A 33 14.49 19.41 26.36
CA ALA A 33 14.96 20.80 26.40
C ALA A 33 13.95 21.70 27.11
N HIS A 34 12.67 21.60 26.74
CA HIS A 34 11.60 22.37 27.37
C HIS A 34 11.47 22.11 28.86
N GLU A 35 11.51 20.83 29.29
CA GLU A 35 11.41 20.52 30.72
C GLU A 35 12.68 20.88 31.50
N LEU A 36 13.86 20.77 30.88
CA LEU A 36 15.13 21.20 31.49
C LEU A 36 15.15 22.72 31.70
N GLU A 37 14.71 23.51 30.72
CA GLU A 37 14.59 24.96 30.85
C GLU A 37 13.68 25.33 32.04
N ARG A 38 12.51 24.68 32.11
CA ARG A 38 11.50 24.93 33.13
C ARG A 38 11.95 24.54 34.55
N THR A 39 12.86 23.58 34.68
CA THR A 39 13.29 23.02 35.97
C THR A 39 14.63 23.53 36.47
N THR A 40 15.51 24.00 35.57
CA THR A 40 16.87 24.48 35.92
C THR A 40 17.00 26.00 35.87
N GLY A 41 16.13 26.70 35.12
CA GLY A 41 16.24 28.14 34.88
C GLY A 41 17.43 28.55 34.00
N ALA A 42 18.14 27.59 33.40
CA ALA A 42 19.17 27.81 32.42
C ALA A 42 18.56 28.17 31.05
N GLU A 43 19.29 28.91 30.21
CA GLU A 43 18.96 29.08 28.79
C GLU A 43 19.21 27.75 28.08
N VAL A 44 18.14 27.06 27.69
CA VAL A 44 18.24 25.78 26.98
C VAL A 44 17.88 25.97 25.52
N ARG A 45 18.80 25.60 24.62
CA ARG A 45 18.56 25.57 23.19
C ARG A 45 18.40 24.12 22.73
N SER A 46 17.59 23.92 21.70
CA SER A 46 17.44 22.63 21.03
C SER A 46 17.93 22.72 19.59
N SER A 47 18.65 21.70 19.15
CA SER A 47 19.08 21.52 17.76
C SER A 47 19.13 20.03 17.44
N THR A 48 19.44 19.67 16.20
CA THR A 48 19.68 18.29 15.78
C THR A 48 20.89 18.21 14.86
N THR A 49 21.50 17.03 14.76
CA THR A 49 22.48 16.73 13.71
C THR A 49 21.78 16.56 12.36
N THR A 50 22.52 16.64 11.26
CA THR A 50 21.95 16.51 9.92
C THR A 50 22.96 16.02 8.90
N ARG A 51 22.43 15.50 7.79
CA ARG A 51 23.18 15.07 6.60
C ARG A 51 23.47 16.20 5.63
N SER A 52 22.71 17.30 5.72
CA SER A 52 22.82 18.40 4.76
C SER A 52 24.10 19.20 5.00
N PRO A 53 25.02 19.34 4.02
CA PRO A 53 26.25 20.09 4.16
C PRO A 53 26.02 21.60 3.97
N VAL A 54 25.21 22.20 4.84
CA VAL A 54 25.00 23.66 4.85
C VAL A 54 26.34 24.39 5.02
N LEU A 55 26.55 25.40 4.18
CA LEU A 55 27.70 26.28 4.27
C LEU A 55 27.70 26.98 5.64
N ALA A 56 28.85 27.06 6.31
CA ALA A 56 28.98 27.87 7.52
C ALA A 56 29.74 29.15 7.18
N VAL A 57 29.14 30.30 7.49
CA VAL A 57 29.73 31.62 7.29
C VAL A 57 29.62 32.39 8.59
N ASP A 58 30.76 32.78 9.16
CA ASP A 58 30.78 33.57 10.40
C ASP A 58 30.44 35.05 10.13
N ASP A 59 29.20 35.30 9.70
CA ASP A 59 28.66 36.61 9.38
C ASP A 59 27.38 36.88 10.22
N PRO A 60 27.20 38.07 10.81
CA PRO A 60 26.01 38.39 11.60
C PRO A 60 24.68 38.28 10.84
N GLY A 61 24.68 38.41 9.51
CA GLY A 61 23.52 38.26 8.64
C GLY A 61 23.23 36.82 8.20
N TYR A 62 24.05 35.85 8.61
CA TYR A 62 23.91 34.45 8.22
C TYR A 62 23.67 33.52 9.42
N ALA A 63 22.69 32.64 9.31
CA ALA A 63 22.18 31.87 10.44
C ALA A 63 23.12 30.75 10.91
N ILE A 64 23.94 30.20 10.00
CA ILE A 64 24.85 29.07 10.28
C ILE A 64 26.29 29.59 10.30
N ARG A 65 26.81 29.83 11.50
CA ARG A 65 28.11 30.47 11.72
C ARG A 65 29.25 29.48 11.96
N SER A 66 28.93 28.27 12.42
CA SER A 66 29.91 27.20 12.62
C SER A 66 29.37 25.85 12.20
N ARG A 67 30.26 24.94 11.81
CA ARG A 67 29.95 23.57 11.40
C ARG A 67 30.93 22.59 12.04
N LEU A 68 30.41 21.62 12.77
CA LEU A 68 31.14 20.41 13.13
C LEU A 68 30.90 19.35 12.07
N VAL A 69 31.92 18.55 11.78
CA VAL A 69 31.85 17.43 10.85
C VAL A 69 32.32 16.18 11.60
N PHE A 70 31.54 15.11 11.53
CA PHE A 70 31.85 13.82 12.14
C PHE A 70 31.33 12.69 11.24
N PRO A 71 31.91 11.48 11.30
CA PRO A 71 31.35 10.33 10.60
C PRO A 71 29.98 9.95 11.15
N ALA A 72 29.08 9.48 10.29
CA ALA A 72 27.84 8.83 10.69
C ALA A 72 28.14 7.71 11.70
N HIS A 73 27.28 7.58 12.72
CA HIS A 73 27.50 6.68 13.85
C HIS A 73 26.35 5.73 14.12
N ASP A 74 25.36 5.66 13.24
CA ASP A 74 24.08 4.96 13.44
C ASP A 74 23.64 4.15 12.21
N ASP A 75 24.59 3.80 11.34
CA ASP A 75 24.37 3.05 10.08
C ASP A 75 23.16 3.58 9.27
N PRO A 76 23.16 4.87 8.89
CA PRO A 76 22.01 5.53 8.29
C PRO A 76 21.74 5.01 6.87
N ALA A 77 20.48 5.10 6.42
CA ALA A 77 20.02 4.50 5.16
C ALA A 77 20.73 5.05 3.89
N ASP A 78 21.27 6.27 3.95
CA ASP A 78 22.09 6.88 2.90
C ASP A 78 23.57 6.43 2.91
N GLY A 79 23.92 5.47 3.78
CA GLY A 79 25.25 4.89 3.90
C GLY A 79 26.19 5.68 4.82
N PRO A 80 27.43 5.20 5.00
CA PRO A 80 28.42 5.91 5.79
C PRO A 80 28.73 7.26 5.12
N GLY A 81 28.79 8.32 5.92
CA GLY A 81 29.01 9.65 5.38
C GLY A 81 29.27 10.67 6.47
N GLU A 82 29.57 11.90 6.05
CA GLU A 82 29.72 13.00 6.99
C GLU A 82 28.35 13.42 7.54
N ARG A 83 28.36 13.82 8.82
CA ARG A 83 27.24 14.39 9.55
C ARG A 83 27.67 15.72 10.14
N TYR A 84 26.68 16.58 10.31
CA TYR A 84 26.90 17.97 10.64
C TYR A 84 26.12 18.37 11.90
N ALA A 85 26.80 19.11 12.78
CA ALA A 85 26.16 19.85 13.87
C ALA A 85 26.52 21.33 13.74
N TYR A 86 25.51 22.18 13.74
CA TYR A 86 25.66 23.60 13.46
C TYR A 86 25.61 24.47 14.70
N ASN A 87 26.37 25.57 14.70
CA ASN A 87 26.40 26.59 15.76
C ASN A 87 26.76 26.05 17.16
N VAL A 88 27.43 24.89 17.23
CA VAL A 88 27.97 24.33 18.48
C VAL A 88 29.29 25.00 18.83
N ALA A 89 30.26 24.97 17.92
CA ALA A 89 31.53 25.68 18.08
C ALA A 89 31.30 27.19 18.18
N GLY A 90 31.85 27.83 19.21
CA GLY A 90 31.59 29.25 19.49
C GLY A 90 30.18 29.55 20.02
N GLY A 91 29.34 28.53 20.23
CA GLY A 91 28.00 28.65 20.78
C GLY A 91 27.97 28.99 22.27
N GLY A 92 29.11 28.92 22.98
CA GLY A 92 29.23 29.30 24.39
C GLY A 92 28.37 28.45 25.34
N PHE A 93 28.20 27.16 25.02
CA PHE A 93 27.43 26.24 25.84
C PHE A 93 28.29 25.68 26.98
N ASP A 94 27.76 25.75 28.21
CA ASP A 94 28.37 25.16 29.40
C ASP A 94 28.26 23.63 29.40
N ALA A 95 27.22 23.11 28.76
CA ALA A 95 27.04 21.69 28.53
C ALA A 95 26.28 21.41 27.21
N VAL A 96 26.66 20.34 26.52
CA VAL A 96 25.89 19.77 25.41
C VAL A 96 25.35 18.41 25.82
N LEU A 97 24.03 18.26 25.78
CA LEU A 97 23.33 17.00 25.96
C LEU A 97 23.04 16.39 24.59
N ALA A 98 23.84 15.41 24.18
CA ALA A 98 23.57 14.59 23.01
C ALA A 98 22.50 13.56 23.35
N VAL A 99 21.42 13.53 22.58
CA VAL A 99 20.30 12.60 22.76
C VAL A 99 20.19 11.71 21.54
N VAL A 100 20.47 10.43 21.74
CA VAL A 100 20.37 9.37 20.73
C VAL A 100 19.40 8.32 21.21
N ASP A 101 18.90 7.48 20.31
CA ASP A 101 18.23 6.25 20.72
C ASP A 101 19.23 5.11 20.93
N SER A 102 18.77 3.99 21.50
CA SER A 102 19.65 2.86 21.81
C SER A 102 20.15 2.11 20.57
N ALA A 103 19.61 2.36 19.38
CA ALA A 103 20.15 1.83 18.13
C ALA A 103 21.32 2.70 17.63
N ALA A 104 21.25 4.01 17.85
CA ALA A 104 22.29 4.97 17.49
C ALA A 104 23.45 5.07 18.52
N ASP A 105 23.35 4.43 19.68
CA ASP A 105 24.44 4.29 20.66
C ASP A 105 25.44 3.18 20.27
N THR A 106 26.19 3.42 19.18
CA THR A 106 27.16 2.46 18.62
C THR A 106 28.60 2.80 19.02
N PRO A 107 29.58 1.89 18.85
CA PRO A 107 30.99 2.21 19.05
C PRO A 107 31.50 3.41 18.23
N ALA A 108 30.92 3.67 17.06
CA ALA A 108 31.30 4.80 16.20
C ALA A 108 30.91 6.15 16.82
N LEU A 109 29.84 6.20 17.62
CA LEU A 109 29.44 7.40 18.35
C LEU A 109 30.52 7.84 19.36
N HIS A 110 31.20 6.85 19.96
CA HIS A 110 32.24 7.01 20.97
C HIS A 110 33.67 7.01 20.40
N ALA A 111 33.82 6.89 19.08
CA ALA A 111 35.13 6.88 18.44
C ALA A 111 35.88 8.21 18.65
N PRO A 112 37.22 8.22 18.55
CA PRO A 112 38.02 9.44 18.72
C PRO A 112 37.65 10.60 17.78
N ASP A 113 37.03 10.30 16.64
CA ASP A 113 36.53 11.26 15.64
C ASP A 113 34.99 11.32 15.57
N GLY A 114 34.29 10.54 16.41
CA GLY A 114 32.83 10.49 16.50
C GLY A 114 32.22 11.73 17.14
N LEU A 115 30.89 11.80 17.11
CA LEU A 115 30.12 12.99 17.55
C LEU A 115 30.53 13.44 18.96
N LEU A 116 30.64 12.54 19.93
CA LEU A 116 30.92 12.92 21.31
C LEU A 116 32.31 13.55 21.49
N ALA A 117 33.31 13.03 20.78
CA ALA A 117 34.65 13.60 20.77
C ALA A 117 34.63 15.00 20.12
N ARG A 118 33.93 15.17 19.00
CA ARG A 118 33.77 16.47 18.32
C ARG A 118 33.05 17.51 19.17
N LEU A 119 32.04 17.09 19.94
CA LEU A 119 31.37 18.00 20.88
C LEU A 119 32.32 18.41 22.02
N ALA A 120 33.09 17.46 22.56
CA ALA A 120 34.00 17.70 23.69
C ALA A 120 35.16 18.66 23.35
N GLU A 121 35.50 18.83 22.08
CA GLU A 121 36.45 19.87 21.62
C GLU A 121 35.91 21.30 21.85
N HIS A 122 34.60 21.49 22.02
CA HIS A 122 33.95 22.81 22.01
C HIS A 122 33.09 23.13 23.23
N THR A 123 32.86 22.16 24.13
CA THR A 123 32.15 22.38 25.40
C THR A 123 32.87 21.66 26.53
N PRO A 124 32.92 22.24 27.75
CA PRO A 124 33.57 21.60 28.88
C PRO A 124 32.83 20.34 29.37
N HIS A 125 31.55 20.16 29.03
CA HIS A 125 30.74 19.03 29.48
C HIS A 125 29.85 18.48 28.37
N VAL A 126 30.07 17.21 28.00
CA VAL A 126 29.18 16.46 27.10
C VAL A 126 28.47 15.39 27.91
N LEU A 127 27.14 15.38 27.83
CA LEU A 127 26.29 14.35 28.42
C LEU A 127 25.63 13.57 27.29
N LEU A 128 25.62 12.23 27.40
CA LEU A 128 24.88 11.36 26.49
C LEU A 128 23.61 10.86 27.19
N ALA A 129 22.46 11.09 26.57
CA ALA A 129 21.21 10.46 26.92
C ALA A 129 20.80 9.47 25.84
N VAL A 130 20.76 8.20 26.20
CA VAL A 130 20.27 7.12 25.34
C VAL A 130 18.82 6.84 25.69
N VAL A 131 17.91 7.15 24.76
CA VAL A 131 16.49 6.77 24.89
C VAL A 131 16.31 5.35 24.34
N PRO A 132 15.46 4.50 24.94
CA PRO A 132 15.24 3.16 24.39
C PRO A 132 14.66 3.26 22.98
N ALA A 133 15.37 2.72 21.99
CA ALA A 133 14.76 2.35 20.72
C ALA A 133 13.88 1.12 20.98
N TYR A 134 12.71 1.07 20.36
CA TYR A 134 11.90 -0.14 20.39
C TYR A 134 12.64 -1.22 19.58
N VAL A 135 13.23 -2.19 20.28
CA VAL A 135 13.82 -3.38 19.66
C VAL A 135 12.77 -4.49 19.73
N PRO A 136 12.21 -4.94 18.59
CA PRO A 136 11.32 -6.10 18.58
C PRO A 136 12.02 -7.31 19.20
N ALA A 137 11.36 -8.03 20.10
CA ALA A 137 11.96 -9.19 20.74
C ALA A 137 12.30 -10.26 19.69
N ALA A 138 13.60 -10.55 19.51
CA ALA A 138 14.03 -11.67 18.68
C ALA A 138 13.45 -12.98 19.23
N ARG A 139 12.53 -13.61 18.49
CA ARG A 139 12.06 -14.96 18.82
C ARG A 139 13.25 -15.92 18.73
N ARG A 140 13.64 -16.49 19.87
CA ARG A 140 14.55 -17.65 19.93
C ARG A 140 13.94 -18.78 19.10
N TYR A 141 14.44 -18.96 17.90
CA TYR A 141 14.23 -20.18 17.12
C TYR A 141 14.98 -21.32 17.82
N VAL A 142 14.25 -22.30 18.34
CA VAL A 142 14.79 -23.56 18.88
C VAL A 142 14.51 -24.65 17.84
N PRO A 143 15.48 -25.06 17.01
CA PRO A 143 15.30 -26.24 16.17
C PRO A 143 15.50 -27.51 16.99
N ALA A 144 14.65 -28.50 16.73
CA ALA A 144 14.68 -29.83 17.34
C ALA A 144 16.00 -30.57 17.05
N ALA A 145 16.40 -31.41 18.01
CA ALA A 145 17.70 -32.07 18.13
C ALA A 145 18.00 -33.13 17.06
N HIS A 146 19.26 -33.19 16.59
CA HIS A 146 20.08 -34.42 16.43
C HIS A 146 21.56 -34.08 16.09
N PRO A 147 22.54 -35.00 16.26
CA PRO A 147 23.65 -34.80 17.20
C PRO A 147 25.02 -34.40 16.62
N ALA A 148 25.75 -33.67 17.47
CA ALA A 148 27.20 -33.44 17.66
C ALA A 148 28.25 -33.90 16.64
N VAL A 149 29.05 -32.94 16.12
CA VAL A 149 30.52 -33.01 15.84
C VAL A 149 31.12 -31.58 15.98
N PRO A 150 32.36 -31.37 16.49
CA PRO A 150 32.72 -30.15 17.24
C PRO A 150 33.30 -28.99 16.41
N ALA A 151 33.26 -27.82 17.06
CA ALA A 151 33.60 -26.50 16.56
C ALA A 151 35.07 -26.32 16.11
N ALA A 152 35.22 -25.72 14.93
CA ALA A 152 36.37 -24.94 14.54
C ALA A 152 35.86 -23.61 13.95
N HIS A 153 36.35 -22.47 14.45
CA HIS A 153 36.21 -21.18 13.77
C HIS A 153 36.73 -21.29 12.33
N PRO A 154 36.11 -20.62 11.35
CA PRO A 154 36.72 -19.37 10.90
C PRO A 154 35.78 -18.29 10.31
N ALA A 155 36.35 -17.08 10.23
CA ALA A 155 36.23 -16.09 9.17
C ALA A 155 34.89 -15.38 8.90
N VAL A 156 34.96 -14.06 9.13
CA VAL A 156 34.26 -12.99 8.42
C VAL A 156 34.17 -13.28 6.91
N PRO A 157 32.99 -13.20 6.27
CA PRO A 157 32.95 -13.01 4.83
C PRO A 157 33.24 -11.53 4.54
N ALA A 158 34.41 -11.31 3.92
CA ALA A 158 34.69 -10.11 3.17
C ALA A 158 33.70 -9.96 2.00
N SER A 159 33.51 -8.71 1.56
CA SER A 159 32.78 -8.28 0.36
C SER A 159 31.29 -8.62 0.28
N ARG A 160 30.43 -7.66 0.63
CA ARG A 160 29.15 -7.48 -0.06
C ARG A 160 29.47 -7.10 -1.52
N PRO A 161 28.76 -7.64 -2.53
CA PRO A 161 28.94 -7.18 -3.89
C PRO A 161 28.52 -5.70 -3.97
N GLU A 162 29.41 -4.84 -4.45
CA GLU A 162 29.03 -3.55 -5.02
C GLU A 162 28.03 -3.82 -6.17
N GLY A 163 26.85 -3.21 -6.12
CA GLY A 163 25.94 -3.16 -7.27
C GLY A 163 24.51 -3.67 -7.10
N SER A 164 23.84 -3.44 -5.96
CA SER A 164 22.37 -3.42 -5.96
C SER A 164 21.91 -1.96 -6.16
N PRO A 165 21.20 -1.62 -7.25
CA PRO A 165 20.63 -0.28 -7.38
C PRO A 165 19.67 -0.04 -6.21
N MET A 166 19.79 1.10 -5.54
CA MET A 166 18.83 1.49 -4.52
C MET A 166 17.46 1.62 -5.19
N LEU A 167 16.51 0.78 -4.79
CA LEU A 167 15.13 0.85 -5.27
C LEU A 167 14.54 2.22 -4.90
N PRO A 168 13.80 2.88 -5.80
CA PRO A 168 13.31 4.23 -5.57
C PRO A 168 12.29 4.29 -4.42
N GLU A 169 12.19 5.47 -3.79
CA GLU A 169 11.14 5.74 -2.79
C GLU A 169 9.73 5.67 -3.41
N PRO A 170 8.70 5.26 -2.64
CA PRO A 170 7.33 5.20 -3.15
C PRO A 170 6.83 6.57 -3.61
N LEU A 171 6.19 6.63 -4.77
CA LEU A 171 5.55 7.85 -5.27
C LEU A 171 4.33 8.21 -4.39
N ARG A 172 3.96 9.49 -4.36
CA ARG A 172 2.95 10.04 -3.44
C ARG A 172 2.09 11.10 -4.14
N GLY A 173 0.89 11.35 -3.63
CA GLY A 173 0.11 12.54 -4.02
C GLY A 173 0.71 13.84 -3.44
N PRO A 174 0.43 15.01 -4.04
CA PRO A 174 -0.37 15.23 -5.26
C PRO A 174 0.43 15.01 -6.56
N ASP A 175 1.70 14.59 -6.48
CA ASP A 175 2.57 14.48 -7.63
C ASP A 175 2.26 13.25 -8.49
N PHE A 176 1.84 12.13 -7.90
CA PHE A 176 1.54 10.93 -8.65
C PHE A 176 0.11 10.41 -8.47
N SER A 177 -0.68 10.96 -7.54
CA SER A 177 -2.05 10.51 -7.32
C SER A 177 -2.89 11.61 -6.68
N SER A 178 -4.21 11.51 -6.78
CA SER A 178 -5.14 12.38 -6.07
C SER A 178 -5.45 11.96 -4.62
N TYR A 179 -4.99 10.78 -4.19
CA TYR A 179 -5.00 10.43 -2.77
C TYR A 179 -3.96 11.26 -2.01
N ALA A 180 -4.21 11.50 -0.72
CA ALA A 180 -3.26 12.24 0.10
C ALA A 180 -1.95 11.44 0.28
N PRO A 181 -0.78 12.11 0.39
CA PRO A 181 0.53 11.44 0.48
C PRO A 181 0.63 10.43 1.63
N GLU A 182 -0.02 10.72 2.74
CA GLU A 182 -0.09 9.88 3.94
C GLU A 182 -1.03 8.67 3.78
N GLU A 183 -1.93 8.66 2.79
CA GLU A 183 -2.90 7.58 2.62
C GLU A 183 -2.34 6.38 1.88
N VAL A 184 -1.41 6.58 0.93
CA VAL A 184 -0.82 5.51 0.13
C VAL A 184 0.54 5.88 -0.44
N GLY A 185 1.49 4.95 -0.39
CA GLY A 185 2.74 5.01 -1.14
C GLY A 185 2.70 4.10 -2.36
N TRP A 186 3.02 4.61 -3.54
CA TRP A 186 2.98 3.82 -4.76
C TRP A 186 4.35 3.24 -5.07
N LEU A 187 4.48 1.92 -4.95
CA LEU A 187 5.66 1.17 -5.41
C LEU A 187 5.50 0.90 -6.91
N LEU A 188 5.51 1.99 -7.67
CA LEU A 188 5.33 2.03 -9.13
C LEU A 188 6.27 3.07 -9.71
N GLN A 189 6.61 2.91 -10.99
CA GLN A 189 7.30 3.93 -11.76
C GLN A 189 6.28 4.90 -12.39
N ASP A 190 6.63 6.19 -12.44
CA ASP A 190 5.81 7.20 -13.12
C ASP A 190 6.03 7.15 -14.63
N LEU A 191 4.97 6.83 -15.38
CA LEU A 191 4.94 6.81 -16.84
C LEU A 191 3.99 7.87 -17.42
N SER A 192 3.60 8.89 -16.63
CA SER A 192 2.59 9.89 -17.01
C SER A 192 2.92 10.62 -18.31
N ASP A 193 4.20 10.88 -18.56
CA ASP A 193 4.69 11.55 -19.77
C ASP A 193 4.84 10.62 -21.00
N VAL A 194 4.61 9.32 -20.83
CA VAL A 194 4.75 8.33 -21.90
C VAL A 194 3.40 8.10 -22.60
N THR A 195 3.36 8.21 -23.93
CA THR A 195 2.17 7.86 -24.72
C THR A 195 1.96 6.34 -24.72
N LEU A 196 0.97 5.87 -23.96
CA LEU A 196 0.68 4.43 -23.76
C LEU A 196 -0.73 4.04 -24.21
N GLU A 197 -1.59 5.03 -24.37
CA GLU A 197 -2.98 4.89 -24.75
C GLU A 197 -3.08 4.58 -26.24
N ALA A 198 -3.71 3.44 -26.56
CA ALA A 198 -4.04 3.07 -27.92
C ALA A 198 -5.53 2.74 -28.05
N PRO A 199 -6.16 3.00 -29.21
CA PRO A 199 -7.55 2.60 -29.48
C PRO A 199 -7.77 1.10 -29.23
N THR A 200 -8.97 0.75 -28.77
CA THR A 200 -9.32 -0.65 -28.41
C THR A 200 -9.09 -1.64 -29.55
N GLU A 201 -9.40 -1.24 -30.79
CA GLU A 201 -9.28 -2.08 -31.97
C GLU A 201 -7.81 -2.44 -32.30
N GLU A 202 -6.91 -1.46 -32.21
CA GLU A 202 -5.47 -1.65 -32.42
C GLU A 202 -4.85 -2.56 -31.34
N ARG A 203 -5.30 -2.43 -30.08
CA ARG A 203 -4.85 -3.27 -28.97
C ARG A 203 -5.32 -4.71 -29.11
N GLU A 204 -6.58 -4.93 -29.50
CA GLU A 204 -7.09 -6.27 -29.73
C GLU A 204 -6.38 -6.96 -30.89
N GLU A 205 -6.00 -6.23 -31.95
CA GLU A 205 -5.17 -6.75 -33.03
C GLU A 205 -3.76 -7.15 -32.59
N ALA A 206 -3.07 -6.32 -31.81
CA ALA A 206 -1.72 -6.61 -31.33
C ALA A 206 -1.67 -7.83 -30.39
N ILE A 207 -2.68 -7.95 -29.51
CA ILE A 207 -2.83 -9.09 -28.60
C ILE A 207 -3.17 -10.37 -29.39
N GLN A 208 -4.07 -10.29 -30.38
CA GLN A 208 -4.48 -11.45 -31.20
C GLN A 208 -3.37 -11.94 -32.14
N ARG A 209 -2.48 -11.07 -32.62
CA ARG A 209 -1.30 -11.44 -33.42
C ARG A 209 -0.16 -12.06 -32.58
N GLY A 210 -0.36 -12.21 -31.26
CA GLY A 210 0.64 -12.76 -30.34
C GLY A 210 1.81 -11.82 -30.04
N GLY A 211 1.70 -10.56 -30.45
CA GLY A 211 2.80 -9.58 -30.37
C GLY A 211 2.78 -8.68 -29.13
N ALA A 212 1.71 -8.68 -28.34
CA ALA A 212 1.62 -7.83 -27.14
C ALA A 212 0.76 -8.43 -26.01
N HIS A 213 1.16 -8.22 -24.76
CA HIS A 213 0.37 -8.53 -23.56
C HIS A 213 -0.53 -7.34 -23.17
N TYR A 214 -1.69 -7.57 -22.51
CA TYR A 214 -2.63 -6.48 -22.19
C TYR A 214 -2.06 -5.40 -21.25
N ALA A 215 -0.98 -5.73 -20.53
CA ALA A 215 -0.24 -4.84 -19.63
C ALA A 215 0.81 -3.98 -20.35
N GLU A 216 0.99 -4.16 -21.67
CA GLU A 216 1.97 -3.41 -22.46
C GLU A 216 1.35 -2.16 -23.13
N SER A 217 0.02 -1.98 -23.02
CA SER A 217 -0.69 -0.80 -23.53
C SER A 217 -1.91 -0.48 -22.68
N LEU A 218 -2.20 0.82 -22.52
CA LEU A 218 -3.37 1.30 -21.80
C LEU A 218 -4.53 1.53 -22.77
N PRO A 219 -5.78 1.24 -22.36
CA PRO A 219 -6.94 1.69 -23.12
C PRO A 219 -7.06 3.21 -22.90
N VAL A 220 -7.60 3.93 -23.89
CA VAL A 220 -7.99 5.32 -23.67
C VAL A 220 -8.97 5.35 -22.48
N GLU A 221 -8.65 6.16 -21.47
CA GLU A 221 -9.49 6.31 -20.30
C GLU A 221 -10.71 7.15 -20.68
N TYR A 222 -11.89 6.52 -20.64
CA TYR A 222 -13.14 7.16 -21.05
C TYR A 222 -13.63 8.05 -19.92
N GLN A 223 -13.93 9.32 -20.22
CA GLN A 223 -14.66 10.17 -19.28
C GLN A 223 -16.11 9.68 -19.16
N PRO A 224 -16.57 9.28 -17.96
CA PRO A 224 -17.95 8.87 -17.72
C PRO A 224 -18.97 9.84 -18.31
N SER A 225 -20.00 9.33 -19.01
CA SER A 225 -21.16 10.16 -19.36
C SER A 225 -21.88 10.63 -18.09
N ALA A 226 -22.69 11.69 -18.20
CA ALA A 226 -23.50 12.18 -17.07
C ALA A 226 -24.38 11.07 -16.46
N GLU A 227 -25.04 10.28 -17.32
CA GLU A 227 -25.84 9.11 -16.90
C GLU A 227 -25.01 8.09 -16.11
N TYR A 228 -23.72 7.92 -16.45
CA TYR A 228 -22.84 6.99 -15.75
C TYR A 228 -22.34 7.55 -14.41
N GLN A 229 -22.16 8.86 -14.30
CA GLN A 229 -21.89 9.52 -13.02
C GLN A 229 -23.10 9.44 -12.09
N GLU A 230 -24.32 9.61 -12.60
CA GLU A 230 -25.56 9.42 -11.82
C GLU A 230 -25.68 8.00 -11.30
N LEU A 231 -25.35 6.99 -12.12
CA LEU A 231 -25.30 5.60 -11.67
C LEU A 231 -24.30 5.42 -10.52
N PHE A 232 -23.12 6.01 -10.62
CA PHE A 232 -22.14 5.97 -9.54
C PHE A 232 -22.66 6.61 -8.25
N HIS A 233 -23.26 7.81 -8.31
CA HIS A 233 -23.79 8.49 -7.13
C HIS A 233 -24.94 7.72 -6.49
N SER A 234 -25.83 7.14 -7.29
CA SER A 234 -26.91 6.27 -6.82
C SER A 234 -26.37 5.02 -6.15
N ALA A 235 -25.42 4.33 -6.79
CA ALA A 235 -24.78 3.13 -6.23
C ALA A 235 -24.03 3.44 -4.92
N LEU A 236 -23.32 4.57 -4.86
CA LEU A 236 -22.61 5.00 -3.65
C LEU A 236 -23.59 5.28 -2.50
N THR A 237 -24.65 6.03 -2.76
CA THR A 237 -25.68 6.33 -1.76
C THR A 237 -26.32 5.05 -1.22
N ALA A 238 -26.66 4.12 -2.11
CA ALA A 238 -27.31 2.86 -1.74
C ALA A 238 -26.39 1.87 -1.00
N SER A 239 -25.08 1.92 -1.26
CA SER A 239 -24.12 0.92 -0.77
C SER A 239 -23.14 1.41 0.29
N ALA A 240 -23.05 2.73 0.57
CA ALA A 240 -22.08 3.31 1.52
C ALA A 240 -22.11 2.62 2.90
N ASP A 241 -23.30 2.34 3.42
CA ASP A 241 -23.49 1.61 4.67
C ASP A 241 -22.92 0.18 4.63
N ARG A 242 -23.17 -0.53 3.53
CA ARG A 242 -22.69 -1.90 3.33
C ARG A 242 -21.18 -1.92 3.16
N LEU A 243 -20.63 -0.95 2.44
CA LEU A 243 -19.19 -0.77 2.24
C LEU A 243 -18.50 -0.48 3.57
N ALA A 244 -19.02 0.44 4.38
CA ALA A 244 -18.45 0.76 5.69
C ALA A 244 -18.42 -0.46 6.61
N ARG A 245 -19.49 -1.27 6.62
CA ARG A 245 -19.51 -2.53 7.38
C ARG A 245 -18.48 -3.53 6.86
N GLY A 246 -18.36 -3.69 5.54
CA GLY A 246 -17.38 -4.59 4.92
C GLY A 246 -15.94 -4.17 5.21
N VAL A 247 -15.62 -2.87 5.06
CA VAL A 247 -14.31 -2.29 5.40
C VAL A 247 -13.99 -2.52 6.86
N GLY A 248 -14.92 -2.21 7.76
CA GLY A 248 -14.71 -2.44 9.19
C GLY A 248 -14.46 -3.91 9.49
N ALA A 249 -15.28 -4.81 8.95
CA ALA A 249 -15.13 -6.25 9.18
C ALA A 249 -13.76 -6.76 8.70
N VAL A 250 -13.34 -6.45 7.48
CA VAL A 250 -12.03 -6.91 6.97
C VAL A 250 -10.88 -6.29 7.76
N THR A 251 -10.99 -5.03 8.18
CA THR A 251 -9.96 -4.35 8.97
C THR A 251 -9.81 -4.98 10.34
N GLU A 252 -10.91 -5.21 11.07
CA GLU A 252 -10.87 -5.84 12.39
C GLU A 252 -10.38 -7.30 12.32
N LEU A 253 -10.74 -8.05 11.27
CA LEU A 253 -10.20 -9.39 11.05
C LEU A 253 -8.68 -9.36 10.82
N VAL A 254 -8.20 -8.43 9.99
CA VAL A 254 -6.75 -8.26 9.75
C VAL A 254 -6.03 -7.87 11.04
N LEU A 255 -6.58 -6.93 11.82
CA LEU A 255 -6.00 -6.54 13.12
C LEU A 255 -5.99 -7.70 14.11
N ALA A 256 -7.01 -8.55 14.13
CA ALA A 256 -7.05 -9.73 14.99
C ALA A 256 -6.00 -10.79 14.58
N GLU A 257 -5.71 -10.92 13.28
CA GLU A 257 -4.82 -11.94 12.73
C GLU A 257 -3.35 -11.52 12.67
N ARG A 258 -3.08 -10.21 12.48
CA ARG A 258 -1.75 -9.65 12.17
C ARG A 258 -1.31 -8.54 13.13
N SER A 259 -1.93 -8.45 14.30
CA SER A 259 -1.57 -7.46 15.34
C SER A 259 -0.15 -7.66 15.88
N PRO A 260 0.59 -6.56 16.21
CA PRO A 260 0.04 -5.21 16.37
C PRO A 260 0.21 -4.25 15.19
N ARG A 261 0.95 -4.59 14.12
CA ARG A 261 1.33 -3.62 13.08
C ARG A 261 1.28 -4.20 11.66
N PRO A 262 0.10 -4.55 11.14
CA PRO A 262 0.00 -4.96 9.74
C PRO A 262 0.44 -3.83 8.79
N VAL A 263 1.10 -4.22 7.71
CA VAL A 263 1.48 -3.35 6.59
C VAL A 263 0.52 -3.64 5.45
N LEU A 264 -0.36 -2.68 5.13
CA LEU A 264 -1.35 -2.85 4.08
C LEU A 264 -0.68 -2.70 2.71
N VAL A 265 -0.85 -3.68 1.83
CA VAL A 265 -0.30 -3.67 0.47
C VAL A 265 -1.42 -3.90 -0.53
N SER A 266 -1.98 -2.81 -1.06
CA SER A 266 -3.06 -2.85 -2.03
C SER A 266 -2.59 -3.32 -3.40
N LEU A 267 -3.32 -4.26 -3.98
CA LEU A 267 -3.15 -4.67 -5.37
C LEU A 267 -3.78 -3.61 -6.28
N ALA A 268 -2.93 -2.90 -7.02
CA ALA A 268 -3.38 -1.80 -7.86
C ALA A 268 -4.28 -2.34 -9.00
N ARG A 269 -5.45 -1.75 -9.26
CA ARG A 269 -6.03 -0.55 -8.64
C ARG A 269 -7.14 -0.82 -7.65
N ALA A 270 -7.85 -1.94 -7.81
CA ALA A 270 -9.12 -2.19 -7.11
C ALA A 270 -8.93 -2.29 -5.59
N GLY A 271 -7.76 -2.74 -5.13
CA GLY A 271 -7.41 -2.76 -3.72
C GLY A 271 -7.15 -1.38 -3.12
N THR A 272 -6.66 -0.42 -3.88
CA THR A 272 -6.17 0.85 -3.32
C THR A 272 -7.23 1.64 -2.54
N PRO A 273 -8.45 1.88 -3.07
CA PRO A 273 -9.49 2.53 -2.27
C PRO A 273 -9.83 1.75 -0.99
N VAL A 274 -9.78 0.41 -1.03
CA VAL A 274 -10.04 -0.43 0.14
C VAL A 274 -8.93 -0.31 1.18
N GLY A 275 -7.65 -0.35 0.77
CA GLY A 275 -6.53 -0.14 1.69
C GLY A 275 -6.57 1.23 2.37
N VAL A 276 -6.94 2.29 1.63
CA VAL A 276 -7.16 3.63 2.22
C VAL A 276 -8.30 3.60 3.23
N LEU A 277 -9.44 2.99 2.89
CA LEU A 277 -10.59 2.87 3.80
C LEU A 277 -10.27 2.03 5.05
N MET A 278 -9.48 0.96 4.92
CA MET A 278 -9.01 0.15 6.06
C MET A 278 -8.12 0.97 6.99
N ARG A 279 -7.18 1.76 6.43
CA ARG A 279 -6.36 2.69 7.22
C ARG A 279 -7.22 3.72 7.94
N ARG A 280 -8.19 4.34 7.25
CA ARG A 280 -9.14 5.29 7.87
C ARG A 280 -9.96 4.65 8.98
N TRP A 281 -10.41 3.40 8.80
CA TRP A 281 -11.12 2.65 9.84
C TRP A 281 -10.26 2.39 11.07
N ALA A 282 -9.03 1.91 10.87
CA ALA A 282 -8.08 1.65 11.95
C ALA A 282 -7.76 2.92 12.76
N ALA A 283 -7.59 4.05 12.07
CA ALA A 283 -7.42 5.35 12.70
C ALA A 283 -8.69 5.78 13.49
N PHE A 284 -9.87 5.64 12.88
CA PHE A 284 -11.15 5.98 13.52
C PHE A 284 -11.42 5.14 14.78
N ARG A 285 -11.25 3.81 14.70
CA ARG A 285 -11.69 2.88 15.74
C ARG A 285 -10.66 2.69 16.85
N HIS A 286 -9.37 2.75 16.49
CA HIS A 286 -8.25 2.36 17.36
C HIS A 286 -7.16 3.44 17.47
N GLY A 287 -7.23 4.53 16.71
CA GLY A 287 -6.18 5.55 16.66
C GLY A 287 -4.88 5.04 16.04
N LEU A 288 -4.95 3.97 15.24
CA LEU A 288 -3.78 3.35 14.61
C LEU A 288 -3.47 4.01 13.27
N ASP A 289 -2.19 4.32 13.06
CA ASP A 289 -1.66 4.70 11.75
C ASP A 289 -0.98 3.48 11.12
N LEU A 290 -1.64 2.87 10.13
CA LEU A 290 -1.14 1.70 9.43
C LEU A 290 -0.34 2.11 8.19
N PRO A 291 0.89 1.60 7.98
CA PRO A 291 1.59 1.75 6.71
C PRO A 291 0.75 1.18 5.57
N HIS A 292 0.65 1.92 4.46
CA HIS A 292 -0.10 1.50 3.29
C HIS A 292 0.66 1.79 2.00
N TYR A 293 0.84 0.74 1.19
CA TYR A 293 1.47 0.81 -0.11
C TYR A 293 0.55 0.22 -1.18
N ALA A 294 0.73 0.64 -2.44
CA ALA A 294 0.09 0.03 -3.60
C ALA A 294 1.16 -0.54 -4.54
N VAL A 295 0.94 -1.78 -4.98
CA VAL A 295 1.86 -2.54 -5.83
C VAL A 295 1.17 -3.03 -7.10
N SER A 296 1.95 -3.29 -8.14
CA SER A 296 1.44 -3.92 -9.35
C SER A 296 1.31 -5.43 -9.20
N ILE A 297 0.19 -5.96 -9.69
CA ILE A 297 0.03 -7.37 -10.03
C ILE A 297 -0.58 -7.49 -11.42
N VAL A 298 0.01 -8.32 -12.27
CA VAL A 298 -0.42 -8.53 -13.64
C VAL A 298 -0.69 -10.01 -13.83
N ARG A 299 -1.96 -10.38 -14.07
CA ARG A 299 -2.34 -11.75 -14.39
C ARG A 299 -1.49 -12.32 -15.53
N GLY A 300 -0.94 -13.52 -15.35
CA GLY A 300 -0.05 -14.21 -16.29
C GLY A 300 1.40 -13.73 -16.24
N ARG A 301 1.72 -12.73 -15.42
CA ARG A 301 3.08 -12.21 -15.22
C ARG A 301 3.50 -12.27 -13.75
N GLY A 302 2.56 -12.04 -12.82
CA GLY A 302 2.76 -12.09 -11.38
C GLY A 302 2.73 -10.70 -10.74
N ILE A 303 3.06 -10.68 -9.45
CA ILE A 303 3.32 -9.46 -8.68
C ILE A 303 4.69 -8.89 -9.02
N ASP A 304 4.85 -7.58 -8.89
CA ASP A 304 6.13 -6.90 -9.05
C ASP A 304 7.16 -7.38 -8.00
N ALA A 305 8.19 -8.07 -8.46
CA ALA A 305 9.25 -8.61 -7.62
C ALA A 305 10.14 -7.52 -6.99
N ASN A 306 10.32 -6.39 -7.67
CA ASN A 306 11.07 -5.26 -7.11
C ASN A 306 10.29 -4.61 -5.99
N ALA A 307 8.96 -4.50 -6.12
CA ALA A 307 8.11 -4.04 -5.03
C ALA A 307 8.19 -4.97 -3.81
N LEU A 308 8.22 -6.30 -4.01
CA LEU A 308 8.43 -7.26 -2.91
C LEU A 308 9.81 -7.11 -2.26
N ARG A 309 10.88 -6.90 -3.04
CA ARG A 309 12.22 -6.63 -2.48
C ARG A 309 12.23 -5.36 -1.64
N TRP A 310 11.59 -4.30 -2.13
CA TRP A 310 11.46 -3.05 -1.39
C TRP A 310 10.70 -3.28 -0.09
N LEU A 311 9.56 -3.98 -0.13
CA LEU A 311 8.76 -4.28 1.06
C LEU A 311 9.57 -5.07 2.10
N ALA A 312 10.28 -6.12 1.67
CA ALA A 312 11.11 -6.94 2.57
C ALA A 312 12.33 -6.20 3.13
N ALA A 313 12.81 -5.16 2.44
CA ALA A 313 13.90 -4.31 2.93
C ALA A 313 13.43 -3.31 4.00
N HIS A 314 12.15 -2.95 4.02
CA HIS A 314 11.60 -1.91 4.90
C HIS A 314 10.65 -2.44 5.98
N HIS A 315 10.09 -3.63 5.79
CA HIS A 315 9.10 -4.25 6.67
C HIS A 315 9.39 -5.75 6.82
N ASP A 316 8.91 -6.35 7.92
CA ASP A 316 8.89 -7.81 8.04
C ASP A 316 7.86 -8.37 7.02
N PRO A 317 8.26 -9.27 6.09
CA PRO A 317 7.33 -9.91 5.16
C PRO A 317 6.10 -10.54 5.83
N ALA A 318 6.23 -11.02 7.07
CA ALA A 318 5.13 -11.63 7.81
C ALA A 318 4.06 -10.63 8.27
N ASP A 319 4.39 -9.33 8.33
CA ASP A 319 3.47 -8.25 8.69
C ASP A 319 2.70 -7.72 7.46
N VAL A 320 3.12 -8.09 6.25
CA VAL A 320 2.49 -7.64 5.00
C VAL A 320 1.15 -8.33 4.78
N VAL A 321 0.12 -7.52 4.48
CA VAL A 321 -1.23 -7.97 4.16
C VAL A 321 -1.61 -7.44 2.79
N PHE A 322 -1.76 -8.35 1.82
CA PHE A 322 -2.21 -7.98 0.48
C PHE A 322 -3.72 -7.68 0.49
N VAL A 323 -4.11 -6.54 -0.08
CA VAL A 323 -5.50 -6.04 -0.06
C VAL A 323 -6.05 -5.90 -1.48
N ASP A 324 -7.27 -6.37 -1.72
CA ASP A 324 -7.99 -6.16 -2.98
C ASP A 324 -9.47 -5.75 -2.78
N GLY A 325 -10.09 -5.23 -3.83
CA GLY A 325 -11.46 -4.75 -3.82
C GLY A 325 -12.49 -5.88 -3.74
N TRP A 326 -12.37 -6.89 -4.60
CA TRP A 326 -13.23 -8.06 -4.57
C TRP A 326 -12.57 -9.25 -5.26
N THR A 327 -13.05 -10.45 -4.96
CA THR A 327 -12.67 -11.66 -5.70
C THR A 327 -13.89 -12.46 -6.12
N GLY A 328 -14.03 -12.67 -7.43
CA GLY A 328 -15.13 -13.45 -8.00
C GLY A 328 -14.82 -14.94 -8.01
N LYS A 329 -13.74 -15.35 -8.68
CA LYS A 329 -13.33 -16.76 -8.84
C LYS A 329 -11.90 -17.05 -8.34
N GLY A 330 -11.31 -16.15 -7.56
CA GLY A 330 -9.98 -16.36 -6.96
C GLY A 330 -8.81 -16.37 -7.95
N ALA A 331 -8.96 -15.72 -9.12
CA ALA A 331 -7.89 -15.66 -10.11
C ALA A 331 -6.65 -14.93 -9.59
N ILE A 332 -6.85 -13.77 -8.93
CA ILE A 332 -5.75 -13.00 -8.31
C ILE A 332 -5.19 -13.74 -7.10
N THR A 333 -6.03 -14.42 -6.31
CA THR A 333 -5.59 -15.23 -5.16
C THR A 333 -4.57 -16.28 -5.58
N ARG A 334 -4.82 -17.02 -6.68
CA ARG A 334 -3.85 -18.01 -7.20
C ARG A 334 -2.61 -17.34 -7.80
N GLU A 335 -2.80 -16.30 -8.61
CA GLU A 335 -1.68 -15.57 -9.23
C GLU A 335 -0.71 -15.03 -8.19
N LEU A 336 -1.21 -14.48 -7.08
CA LEU A 336 -0.38 -13.96 -6.00
C LEU A 336 0.40 -15.08 -5.30
N ALA A 337 -0.27 -16.18 -4.95
CA ALA A 337 0.37 -17.34 -4.34
C ALA A 337 1.49 -17.90 -5.22
N ASP A 338 1.22 -18.09 -6.52
CA ASP A 338 2.20 -18.57 -7.49
C ASP A 338 3.34 -17.57 -7.69
N ALA A 339 3.07 -16.26 -7.61
CA ALA A 339 4.09 -15.23 -7.78
C ALA A 339 5.00 -15.10 -6.55
N ILE A 340 4.46 -15.20 -5.33
CA ILE A 340 5.25 -15.20 -4.09
C ILE A 340 6.13 -16.45 -4.04
N ALA A 341 5.58 -17.63 -4.32
CA ALA A 341 6.38 -18.86 -4.36
C ALA A 341 7.55 -18.76 -5.35
N ARG A 342 7.29 -18.27 -6.57
CA ARG A 342 8.35 -18.04 -7.58
C ARG A 342 9.37 -17.00 -7.13
N PHE A 343 8.95 -15.94 -6.44
CA PHE A 343 9.84 -14.93 -5.91
C PHE A 343 10.82 -15.52 -4.89
N GLU A 344 10.31 -16.32 -3.95
CA GLU A 344 11.13 -17.00 -2.93
C GLU A 344 12.07 -18.04 -3.56
N GLU A 345 11.59 -18.84 -4.51
CA GLU A 345 12.41 -19.81 -5.26
C GLU A 345 13.57 -19.17 -6.03
N GLN A 346 13.39 -17.93 -6.49
CA GLN A 346 14.40 -17.14 -7.19
C GLN A 346 15.37 -16.41 -6.25
N GLY A 347 15.33 -16.70 -4.95
CA GLY A 347 16.20 -16.10 -3.93
C GLY A 347 15.66 -14.79 -3.36
N GLY A 348 14.38 -14.47 -3.57
CA GLY A 348 13.68 -13.40 -2.88
C GLY A 348 13.55 -13.67 -1.38
N ALA A 349 13.24 -12.62 -0.62
CA ALA A 349 13.06 -12.73 0.83
C ALA A 349 11.85 -13.62 1.15
N PRO A 350 12.00 -14.62 2.03
CA PRO A 350 10.89 -15.48 2.41
C PRO A 350 9.98 -14.81 3.44
N GLY A 351 8.75 -15.34 3.57
CA GLY A 351 7.87 -15.07 4.71
C GLY A 351 6.64 -14.21 4.41
N PHE A 352 6.44 -13.84 3.14
CA PHE A 352 5.18 -13.21 2.72
C PHE A 352 4.04 -14.22 2.82
N ASP A 353 2.93 -13.83 3.45
CA ASP A 353 1.72 -14.62 3.42
C ASP A 353 0.94 -14.33 2.12
N PRO A 354 0.73 -15.34 1.24
CA PRO A 354 0.04 -15.13 -0.03
C PRO A 354 -1.48 -14.97 0.10
N GLU A 355 -2.05 -15.11 1.30
CA GLU A 355 -3.47 -14.86 1.51
C GLU A 355 -3.81 -13.37 1.31
N ILE A 356 -4.79 -13.11 0.45
CA ILE A 356 -5.34 -11.77 0.25
C ILE A 356 -6.50 -11.49 1.21
N ALA A 357 -6.55 -10.26 1.71
CA ALA A 357 -7.72 -9.69 2.37
C ALA A 357 -8.55 -8.91 1.34
N VAL A 358 -9.85 -9.14 1.27
CA VAL A 358 -10.72 -8.47 0.28
C VAL A 358 -11.97 -7.87 0.90
N LEU A 359 -12.44 -6.75 0.35
CA LEU A 359 -13.69 -6.16 0.82
C LEU A 359 -14.89 -7.08 0.54
N ALA A 360 -14.99 -7.66 -0.66
CA ALA A 360 -16.07 -8.60 -1.01
C ALA A 360 -15.53 -9.89 -1.65
N ASP A 361 -16.01 -11.04 -1.17
CA ASP A 361 -15.69 -12.35 -1.75
C ASP A 361 -16.95 -13.19 -1.94
N PRO A 362 -17.74 -12.91 -2.97
CA PRO A 362 -18.88 -13.73 -3.35
C PRO A 362 -18.46 -15.12 -3.87
N GLY A 363 -17.19 -15.31 -4.20
CA GLY A 363 -16.65 -16.57 -4.70
C GLY A 363 -16.28 -17.59 -3.63
N ALA A 364 -16.23 -17.19 -2.36
CA ALA A 364 -15.66 -17.96 -1.26
C ALA A 364 -14.22 -18.45 -1.52
N CYS A 365 -13.38 -17.58 -2.07
CA CYS A 365 -12.00 -17.86 -2.48
C CYS A 365 -10.94 -17.51 -1.41
N VAL A 366 -11.28 -16.71 -0.40
CA VAL A 366 -10.34 -16.23 0.61
C VAL A 366 -10.89 -16.37 2.03
N ARG A 367 -9.97 -16.42 2.99
CA ARG A 367 -10.25 -16.57 4.42
C ARG A 367 -10.60 -15.25 5.10
N THR A 368 -9.99 -14.15 4.67
CA THR A 368 -10.15 -12.82 5.27
C THR A 368 -10.91 -11.92 4.31
N TYR A 369 -12.16 -11.62 4.66
CA TYR A 369 -13.09 -10.89 3.81
C TYR A 369 -14.00 -9.96 4.62
N GLY A 370 -14.47 -8.88 4.00
CA GLY A 370 -15.45 -7.98 4.60
C GLY A 370 -16.88 -8.50 4.49
N THR A 371 -17.25 -9.07 3.34
CA THR A 371 -18.56 -9.68 3.11
C THR A 371 -18.52 -10.77 2.03
N ARG A 372 -19.50 -11.69 2.06
CA ARG A 372 -19.79 -12.67 1.01
C ARG A 372 -20.82 -12.17 -0.02
N ASP A 373 -21.32 -10.97 0.18
CA ASP A 373 -22.33 -10.37 -0.68
C ASP A 373 -21.79 -10.03 -2.07
N ASP A 374 -22.63 -10.18 -3.09
CA ASP A 374 -22.35 -9.77 -4.46
C ASP A 374 -23.21 -8.56 -4.84
N PHE A 375 -22.59 -7.38 -4.84
CA PHE A 375 -23.23 -6.10 -5.17
C PHE A 375 -22.25 -5.20 -5.93
N LEU A 376 -22.76 -4.10 -6.50
CA LEU A 376 -21.92 -3.15 -7.21
C LEU A 376 -21.09 -2.33 -6.22
N ILE A 377 -19.78 -2.56 -6.19
CA ILE A 377 -18.83 -1.69 -5.48
C ILE A 377 -18.58 -0.45 -6.36
N PRO A 378 -18.93 0.78 -5.92
CA PRO A 378 -18.86 1.97 -6.77
C PRO A 378 -17.47 2.27 -7.34
N SER A 379 -16.40 1.91 -6.63
CA SER A 379 -15.01 2.06 -7.12
C SER A 379 -14.72 1.22 -8.38
N ALA A 380 -15.55 0.23 -8.70
CA ALA A 380 -15.45 -0.56 -9.93
C ALA A 380 -16.01 0.16 -11.18
N CYS A 381 -16.80 1.23 -10.99
CA CYS A 381 -17.51 1.91 -12.08
C CYS A 381 -16.59 2.83 -12.90
N LEU A 382 -15.98 3.82 -12.25
CA LEU A 382 -15.41 4.98 -12.95
C LEU A 382 -13.89 4.90 -13.21
N ASN A 383 -13.31 3.69 -13.19
CA ASN A 383 -11.87 3.47 -13.45
C ASN A 383 -10.95 4.39 -12.62
N SER A 384 -10.08 5.17 -13.26
CA SER A 384 -9.09 6.03 -12.61
C SER A 384 -9.74 7.16 -11.82
N THR A 385 -10.87 7.70 -12.29
CA THR A 385 -11.61 8.81 -11.65
C THR A 385 -12.28 8.44 -10.32
N VAL A 386 -12.15 7.20 -9.85
CA VAL A 386 -12.52 6.77 -8.49
C VAL A 386 -11.42 5.91 -7.86
N SER A 387 -10.20 6.01 -8.39
CA SER A 387 -9.05 5.19 -7.97
C SER A 387 -7.75 6.00 -8.01
N GLY A 388 -7.79 7.22 -7.51
CA GLY A 388 -6.63 8.08 -7.33
C GLY A 388 -6.08 8.68 -8.63
N LEU A 389 -6.87 8.67 -9.70
CA LEU A 389 -6.50 9.02 -11.08
C LEU A 389 -5.34 8.18 -11.66
N ILE A 390 -5.08 7.01 -11.07
CA ILE A 390 -4.04 6.10 -11.53
C ILE A 390 -4.57 5.20 -12.65
N SER A 391 -3.75 4.96 -13.68
CA SER A 391 -4.03 3.97 -14.72
C SER A 391 -3.90 2.53 -14.21
N ARG A 392 -4.30 1.56 -15.02
CA ARG A 392 -3.84 0.18 -14.77
C ARG A 392 -2.30 0.14 -14.82
N THR A 393 -1.71 -0.83 -14.13
CA THR A 393 -0.25 -0.96 -14.13
C THR A 393 0.25 -1.51 -15.46
N VAL A 394 1.45 -1.10 -15.83
CA VAL A 394 2.11 -1.33 -17.11
C VAL A 394 3.39 -2.10 -16.87
N LEU A 395 3.57 -3.18 -17.62
CA LEU A 395 4.79 -3.96 -17.67
C LEU A 395 5.19 -4.11 -19.13
N ARG A 396 6.08 -3.23 -19.60
CA ARG A 396 6.57 -3.16 -20.98
C ARG A 396 8.09 -3.12 -20.96
N ALA A 397 8.74 -4.09 -21.59
CA ALA A 397 10.19 -4.33 -21.44
C ALA A 397 11.09 -3.20 -21.97
N ASP A 398 10.57 -2.30 -22.81
CA ASP A 398 11.26 -1.11 -23.30
C ASP A 398 11.10 0.12 -22.38
N LEU A 399 10.20 0.07 -21.39
CA LEU A 399 9.96 1.16 -20.42
C LEU A 399 10.31 0.79 -18.98
N VAL A 400 10.16 -0.49 -18.63
CA VAL A 400 10.38 -1.03 -17.29
C VAL A 400 11.57 -1.97 -17.38
N GLY A 401 12.70 -1.55 -16.83
CA GLY A 401 13.91 -2.34 -16.71
C GLY A 401 13.79 -3.48 -15.69
N PRO A 402 14.78 -4.38 -15.62
CA PRO A 402 14.76 -5.54 -14.73
C PRO A 402 14.73 -5.17 -13.24
N ASP A 403 15.24 -4.00 -12.88
CA ASP A 403 15.34 -3.49 -11.51
C ASP A 403 14.34 -2.35 -11.22
N ASP A 404 13.50 -2.00 -12.19
CA ASP A 404 12.47 -0.97 -12.05
C ASP A 404 11.16 -1.55 -11.50
N PHE A 405 10.39 -0.73 -10.79
CA PHE A 405 9.00 -1.07 -10.51
C PHE A 405 8.19 -1.07 -11.81
N HIS A 406 7.12 -1.86 -11.85
CA HIS A 406 6.10 -1.74 -12.87
C HIS A 406 5.55 -0.30 -12.90
N GLY A 407 5.21 0.19 -14.09
CA GLY A 407 4.80 1.58 -14.26
C GLY A 407 3.31 1.81 -14.13
N ALA A 408 2.90 3.06 -13.92
CA ALA A 408 1.53 3.53 -14.13
C ALA A 408 1.53 5.02 -14.53
N LYS A 409 0.40 5.48 -15.07
CA LYS A 409 0.18 6.90 -15.41
C LYS A 409 -0.76 7.56 -14.40
N PHE A 410 -0.48 8.81 -14.10
CA PHE A 410 -1.36 9.70 -13.36
C PHE A 410 -2.09 10.64 -14.31
N TYR A 411 -3.41 10.48 -14.41
CA TYR A 411 -4.27 11.24 -15.33
C TYR A 411 -4.65 12.61 -14.75
N ARG A 412 -3.68 13.52 -14.66
CA ARG A 412 -3.86 14.89 -14.13
C ARG A 412 -4.95 15.66 -14.86
N GLU A 413 -5.09 15.45 -16.16
CA GLU A 413 -6.09 16.06 -17.02
C GLU A 413 -7.53 15.67 -16.67
N LEU A 414 -7.70 14.56 -15.93
CA LEU A 414 -9.01 14.09 -15.46
C LEU A 414 -9.38 14.59 -14.05
N ALA A 415 -8.56 15.46 -13.45
CA ALA A 415 -8.80 15.97 -12.09
C ALA A 415 -10.18 16.64 -11.91
N GLY A 416 -10.73 17.25 -12.97
CA GLY A 416 -12.07 17.86 -12.92
C GLY A 416 -13.23 16.86 -12.80
N ALA A 417 -12.98 15.57 -13.04
CA ALA A 417 -13.95 14.49 -12.90
C ALA A 417 -13.58 13.50 -11.78
N ASP A 418 -12.61 13.84 -10.93
CA ASP A 418 -12.14 12.94 -9.87
C ASP A 418 -13.14 12.85 -8.70
N LEU A 419 -13.56 11.63 -8.42
CA LEU A 419 -14.48 11.24 -7.35
C LEU A 419 -13.79 10.33 -6.32
N SER A 420 -12.47 10.17 -6.39
CA SER A 420 -11.71 9.27 -5.49
C SER A 420 -11.88 9.66 -4.03
N ASN A 421 -11.62 10.92 -3.67
CA ASN A 421 -11.79 11.39 -2.29
C ASN A 421 -13.27 11.45 -1.89
N ALA A 422 -14.17 11.86 -2.79
CA ALA A 422 -15.61 11.87 -2.54
C ALA A 422 -16.16 10.47 -2.20
N PHE A 423 -15.68 9.43 -2.89
CA PHE A 423 -15.99 8.04 -2.57
C PHE A 423 -15.48 7.66 -1.17
N LEU A 424 -14.22 7.93 -0.87
CA LEU A 424 -13.61 7.60 0.42
C LEU A 424 -14.33 8.30 1.58
N ASP A 425 -14.65 9.58 1.42
CA ASP A 425 -15.33 10.40 2.42
C ASP A 425 -16.76 9.92 2.66
N ALA A 426 -17.51 9.62 1.60
CA ALA A 426 -18.88 9.11 1.71
C ALA A 426 -18.94 7.77 2.47
N VAL A 427 -17.99 6.86 2.25
CA VAL A 427 -17.92 5.59 2.99
C VAL A 427 -17.44 5.82 4.43
N SER A 428 -16.41 6.64 4.62
CA SER A 428 -15.85 6.93 5.95
C SER A 428 -16.87 7.62 6.88
N ALA A 429 -17.74 8.45 6.31
CA ALA A 429 -18.82 9.13 7.04
C ALA A 429 -19.83 8.16 7.66
N ARG A 430 -19.88 6.88 7.23
CA ARG A 430 -20.77 5.85 7.79
C ARG A 430 -20.10 4.99 8.86
N PHE A 431 -18.83 5.23 9.18
CA PHE A 431 -18.09 4.45 10.18
C PHE A 431 -18.71 4.52 11.59
N PRO A 432 -19.17 5.68 12.10
CA PRO A 432 -19.79 5.76 13.42
C PRO A 432 -21.01 4.86 13.57
N GLU A 433 -21.90 4.84 12.57
CA GLU A 433 -23.10 4.00 12.58
C GLU A 433 -22.79 2.52 12.31
N ALA A 434 -21.73 2.22 11.56
CA ALA A 434 -21.33 0.85 11.26
C ALA A 434 -20.61 0.15 12.44
N ALA A 435 -19.97 0.90 13.34
CA ALA A 435 -19.04 0.38 14.35
C ALA A 435 -19.60 -0.76 15.22
N GLU A 436 -20.80 -0.60 15.78
CA GLU A 436 -21.41 -1.63 16.63
C GLU A 436 -21.78 -2.88 15.83
N THR A 437 -22.33 -2.70 14.63
CA THR A 437 -22.69 -3.81 13.74
C THR A 437 -21.46 -4.60 13.30
N VAL A 438 -20.36 -3.89 12.98
CA VAL A 438 -19.08 -4.51 12.62
C VAL A 438 -18.54 -5.33 13.78
N GLN A 439 -18.57 -4.81 15.01
CA GLN A 439 -18.06 -5.52 16.17
C GLN A 439 -18.80 -6.86 16.39
N MET A 440 -20.12 -6.88 16.20
CA MET A 440 -20.91 -8.11 16.29
C MET A 440 -20.57 -9.08 15.15
N ALA A 441 -20.57 -8.59 13.91
CA ALA A 441 -20.27 -9.40 12.72
C ALA A 441 -18.87 -10.03 12.79
N VAL A 442 -17.86 -9.29 13.24
CA VAL A 442 -16.48 -9.78 13.40
C VAL A 442 -16.42 -10.89 14.44
N LYS A 443 -17.15 -10.77 15.55
CA LYS A 443 -17.20 -11.82 16.57
C LYS A 443 -17.78 -13.12 16.02
N GLU A 444 -18.84 -13.03 15.20
CA GLU A 444 -19.42 -14.19 14.53
C GLU A 444 -18.45 -14.79 13.49
N LEU A 445 -17.82 -13.95 12.68
CA LEU A 445 -16.84 -14.36 11.67
C LEU A 445 -15.59 -15.02 12.28
N LEU A 446 -15.10 -14.54 13.42
CA LEU A 446 -13.97 -15.14 14.13
C LEU A 446 -14.33 -16.47 14.80
N ALA A 447 -15.60 -16.68 15.17
CA ALA A 447 -16.08 -17.92 15.76
C ALA A 447 -16.45 -18.99 14.71
N GLY A 448 -16.76 -18.58 13.49
CA GLY A 448 -17.15 -19.47 12.39
C GLY A 448 -15.96 -20.03 11.59
N ASP A 449 -16.26 -21.02 10.75
CA ASP A 449 -15.32 -21.50 9.74
C ASP A 449 -15.29 -20.53 8.56
N ARG A 450 -14.09 -19.99 8.28
CA ARG A 450 -13.82 -19.07 7.17
C ARG A 450 -12.97 -19.71 6.08
N ALA A 451 -12.74 -21.02 6.10
CA ALA A 451 -11.95 -21.70 5.08
C ALA A 451 -12.52 -21.43 3.67
N PRO A 452 -11.66 -21.11 2.68
CA PRO A 452 -12.07 -20.96 1.29
C PRO A 452 -12.71 -22.25 0.75
N THR A 453 -13.95 -22.17 0.27
CA THR A 453 -14.66 -23.31 -0.32
C THR A 453 -14.53 -23.37 -1.83
N TRP A 454 -14.10 -22.27 -2.46
CA TRP A 454 -13.97 -22.12 -3.91
C TRP A 454 -15.28 -22.37 -4.69
N ALA A 455 -16.42 -22.18 -4.03
CA ALA A 455 -17.75 -22.35 -4.63
C ALA A 455 -17.93 -21.53 -5.91
N GLY A 456 -17.32 -20.34 -5.95
CA GLY A 456 -17.32 -19.47 -7.11
C GLY A 456 -16.60 -20.06 -8.33
N TRP A 457 -15.50 -20.78 -8.12
CA TRP A 457 -14.76 -21.47 -9.18
C TRP A 457 -15.57 -22.63 -9.74
N ALA A 458 -16.11 -23.48 -8.84
CA ALA A 458 -16.95 -24.61 -9.24
C ALA A 458 -18.19 -24.17 -10.04
N ALA A 459 -18.82 -23.06 -9.66
CA ALA A 459 -19.93 -22.49 -10.42
C ALA A 459 -19.51 -22.00 -11.80
N VAL A 460 -18.33 -21.37 -11.92
CA VAL A 460 -17.80 -20.91 -13.22
C VAL A 460 -17.49 -22.08 -14.14
N GLU A 461 -16.91 -23.18 -13.64
CA GLU A 461 -16.68 -24.40 -14.42
C GLU A 461 -17.99 -25.00 -14.93
N ARG A 462 -18.96 -25.19 -14.03
CA ARG A 462 -20.29 -25.70 -14.38
C ARG A 462 -20.97 -24.85 -15.45
N ILE A 463 -20.99 -23.53 -15.28
CA ILE A 463 -21.59 -22.60 -16.25
C ILE A 463 -20.85 -22.67 -17.60
N SER A 464 -19.52 -22.76 -17.58
CA SER A 464 -18.72 -22.86 -18.80
C SER A 464 -19.05 -24.12 -19.60
N GLU A 465 -19.31 -25.24 -18.92
CA GLU A 465 -19.73 -26.50 -19.55
C GLU A 465 -21.19 -26.47 -20.03
N GLU A 466 -22.12 -26.07 -19.16
CA GLU A 466 -23.56 -26.04 -19.41
C GLU A 466 -23.93 -25.17 -20.62
N TYR A 467 -23.24 -24.04 -20.79
CA TYR A 467 -23.48 -23.10 -21.88
C TYR A 467 -22.50 -23.29 -23.07
N GLY A 468 -21.69 -24.34 -23.08
CA GLY A 468 -20.81 -24.70 -24.21
C GLY A 468 -19.72 -23.67 -24.51
N ILE A 469 -19.27 -22.92 -23.50
CA ILE A 469 -18.27 -21.85 -23.63
C ILE A 469 -16.86 -22.46 -23.65
N HIS A 470 -16.63 -23.52 -22.86
CA HIS A 470 -15.35 -24.24 -22.73
C HIS A 470 -14.12 -23.35 -22.41
N ASP A 471 -14.35 -22.15 -21.89
CA ASP A 471 -13.32 -21.24 -21.39
C ASP A 471 -13.88 -20.42 -20.22
N VAL A 472 -13.39 -20.73 -19.02
CA VAL A 472 -13.75 -20.04 -17.77
C VAL A 472 -13.43 -18.54 -17.81
N ASN A 473 -12.58 -18.06 -18.73
CA ASN A 473 -12.28 -16.65 -18.89
C ASN A 473 -13.41 -15.85 -19.53
N LEU A 474 -14.31 -16.51 -20.26
CA LEU A 474 -15.48 -15.91 -20.89
C LEU A 474 -16.70 -15.89 -19.97
N VAL A 475 -16.60 -16.53 -18.80
CA VAL A 475 -17.57 -16.46 -17.72
C VAL A 475 -17.12 -15.40 -16.71
N LYS A 476 -17.94 -14.36 -16.51
CA LYS A 476 -17.61 -13.16 -15.72
C LYS A 476 -18.52 -13.09 -14.50
N PRO A 477 -18.12 -13.74 -13.38
CA PRO A 477 -18.96 -13.84 -12.21
C PRO A 477 -18.99 -12.54 -11.41
N GLY A 478 -20.17 -12.21 -10.89
CA GLY A 478 -20.37 -11.09 -10.00
C GLY A 478 -20.98 -9.87 -10.69
N VAL A 479 -21.61 -9.02 -9.89
CA VAL A 479 -22.25 -7.78 -10.34
C VAL A 479 -21.24 -6.84 -10.99
N GLY A 480 -20.09 -6.63 -10.34
CA GLY A 480 -19.04 -5.74 -10.85
C GLY A 480 -18.48 -6.20 -12.20
N GLU A 481 -18.14 -7.47 -12.34
CA GLU A 481 -17.62 -8.04 -13.60
C GLU A 481 -18.68 -8.03 -14.70
N THR A 482 -19.93 -8.40 -14.39
CA THR A 482 -21.04 -8.34 -15.35
C THR A 482 -21.28 -6.92 -15.86
N THR A 483 -21.23 -5.94 -14.96
CA THR A 483 -21.33 -4.51 -15.32
C THR A 483 -20.18 -4.10 -16.25
N ARG A 484 -18.94 -4.52 -15.97
CA ARG A 484 -17.79 -4.23 -16.86
C ARG A 484 -17.93 -4.86 -18.24
N VAL A 485 -18.47 -6.09 -18.33
CA VAL A 485 -18.78 -6.74 -19.60
C VAL A 485 -19.81 -5.94 -20.37
N LEU A 486 -20.91 -5.58 -19.71
CA LEU A 486 -21.98 -4.76 -20.29
C LEU A 486 -21.53 -3.38 -20.72
N LEU A 487 -20.41 -2.86 -20.23
CA LEU A 487 -19.91 -1.55 -20.64
C LEU A 487 -18.85 -1.65 -21.74
N ARG A 488 -18.02 -2.70 -21.72
CA ARG A 488 -16.75 -2.73 -22.46
C ARG A 488 -16.60 -3.92 -23.41
N ARG A 489 -17.55 -4.83 -23.43
CA ARG A 489 -17.54 -6.07 -24.23
C ARG A 489 -18.91 -6.31 -24.85
N VAL A 490 -19.01 -7.39 -25.61
CA VAL A 490 -20.26 -7.86 -26.22
C VAL A 490 -20.70 -9.12 -25.45
N PRO A 491 -21.48 -8.99 -24.36
CA PRO A 491 -22.11 -10.14 -23.73
C PRO A 491 -23.20 -10.71 -24.64
N TRP A 492 -23.36 -12.03 -24.64
CA TRP A 492 -24.48 -12.68 -25.33
C TRP A 492 -25.65 -13.04 -24.40
N LYS A 493 -25.39 -13.13 -23.09
CA LYS A 493 -26.35 -13.54 -22.07
C LYS A 493 -25.86 -13.16 -20.68
N ILE A 494 -26.79 -12.84 -19.78
CA ILE A 494 -26.55 -12.65 -18.36
C ILE A 494 -27.37 -13.68 -17.59
N LEU A 495 -26.74 -14.40 -16.68
CA LEU A 495 -27.40 -15.27 -15.74
C LEU A 495 -27.65 -14.49 -14.45
N ALA A 496 -28.88 -14.44 -13.99
CA ALA A 496 -29.29 -13.75 -12.78
C ALA A 496 -29.73 -14.77 -11.74
N ARG A 497 -29.35 -14.58 -10.48
CA ARG A 497 -29.89 -15.42 -9.40
C ARG A 497 -31.37 -15.15 -9.26
N THR A 498 -32.17 -16.20 -9.17
CA THR A 498 -33.59 -16.10 -8.81
C THR A 498 -33.76 -15.25 -7.54
N GLY A 499 -34.55 -14.18 -7.62
CA GLY A 499 -34.79 -13.28 -6.49
C GLY A 499 -33.64 -12.31 -6.16
N ALA A 500 -32.71 -12.05 -7.08
CA ALA A 500 -31.57 -11.11 -6.91
C ALA A 500 -31.94 -9.67 -6.48
N GLY A 501 -33.22 -9.29 -6.49
CA GLY A 501 -33.70 -8.03 -5.92
C GLY A 501 -33.07 -6.79 -6.57
N ALA A 502 -32.83 -5.77 -5.75
CA ALA A 502 -32.33 -4.46 -6.17
C ALA A 502 -30.85 -4.45 -6.55
N ASP A 503 -30.04 -5.40 -6.04
CA ASP A 503 -28.60 -5.50 -6.36
C ASP A 503 -28.35 -5.79 -7.86
N LEU A 504 -29.38 -6.15 -8.62
CA LEU A 504 -29.34 -6.41 -10.06
C LEU A 504 -29.92 -5.28 -10.93
N ASP A 505 -30.56 -4.26 -10.37
CA ASP A 505 -31.38 -3.32 -11.14
C ASP A 505 -30.57 -2.53 -12.19
N HIS A 506 -29.34 -2.13 -11.88
CA HIS A 506 -28.47 -1.48 -12.87
C HIS A 506 -28.01 -2.45 -13.97
N VAL A 507 -27.79 -3.73 -13.65
CA VAL A 507 -27.47 -4.75 -14.66
C VAL A 507 -28.66 -4.95 -15.59
N ARG A 508 -29.88 -5.02 -15.06
CA ARG A 508 -31.12 -5.12 -15.87
C ARG A 508 -31.26 -3.92 -16.80
N LEU A 509 -31.02 -2.70 -16.29
CA LEU A 509 -31.07 -1.48 -17.08
C LEU A 509 -30.06 -1.52 -18.25
N LEU A 510 -28.79 -1.78 -17.96
CA LEU A 510 -27.72 -1.85 -18.96
C LEU A 510 -27.95 -2.97 -19.98
N ALA A 511 -28.44 -4.14 -19.52
CA ALA A 511 -28.78 -5.26 -20.38
C ALA A 511 -29.93 -4.91 -21.34
N GLY A 512 -30.98 -4.25 -20.84
CA GLY A 512 -32.09 -3.77 -21.64
C GLY A 512 -31.67 -2.76 -22.70
N GLN A 513 -30.80 -1.81 -22.37
CA GLN A 513 -30.24 -0.85 -23.31
C GLN A 513 -29.42 -1.50 -24.43
N ARG A 514 -28.75 -2.63 -24.14
CA ARG A 514 -27.93 -3.38 -25.11
C ARG A 514 -28.64 -4.54 -25.79
N GLY A 515 -29.90 -4.82 -25.44
CA GLY A 515 -30.64 -5.96 -25.97
C GLY A 515 -30.05 -7.31 -25.55
N VAL A 516 -29.38 -7.38 -24.40
CA VAL A 516 -28.75 -8.60 -23.89
C VAL A 516 -29.77 -9.33 -23.00
N PRO A 517 -30.08 -10.62 -23.27
CA PRO A 517 -31.04 -11.36 -22.46
C PRO A 517 -30.52 -11.60 -21.04
N VAL A 518 -31.40 -11.41 -20.06
CA VAL A 518 -31.19 -11.76 -18.65
C VAL A 518 -32.04 -12.99 -18.33
N GLU A 519 -31.40 -14.08 -17.94
CA GLU A 519 -32.02 -15.38 -17.64
C GLU A 519 -31.90 -15.66 -16.15
N GLU A 520 -33.03 -15.88 -15.48
CA GLU A 520 -33.01 -16.27 -14.07
C GLU A 520 -32.68 -17.75 -13.92
N VAL A 521 -31.74 -18.05 -13.02
CA VAL A 521 -31.27 -19.40 -12.74
C VAL A 521 -31.10 -19.61 -11.23
N ASP A 522 -31.33 -20.85 -10.79
CA ASP A 522 -31.18 -21.25 -9.41
C ASP A 522 -29.74 -21.63 -9.06
N GLY A 523 -29.38 -21.53 -7.77
CA GLY A 523 -28.11 -22.04 -7.27
C GLY A 523 -26.86 -21.29 -7.74
N LEU A 524 -26.99 -20.03 -8.18
CA LEU A 524 -25.82 -19.18 -8.44
C LEU A 524 -25.22 -18.67 -7.12
N PRO A 525 -23.90 -18.84 -6.89
CA PRO A 525 -23.22 -18.22 -5.75
C PRO A 525 -23.04 -16.70 -5.92
N TYR A 526 -23.35 -16.17 -7.11
CA TYR A 526 -23.34 -14.73 -7.44
C TYR A 526 -24.76 -14.20 -7.63
N THR A 527 -24.96 -12.90 -7.52
CA THR A 527 -26.20 -12.19 -7.89
C THR A 527 -26.39 -12.25 -9.40
N CYS A 528 -25.30 -12.12 -10.18
CA CYS A 528 -25.32 -12.41 -11.60
C CYS A 528 -23.97 -12.86 -12.17
N VAL A 529 -24.01 -13.39 -13.40
CA VAL A 529 -22.84 -13.79 -14.19
C VAL A 529 -23.02 -13.31 -15.63
N GLY A 530 -22.07 -12.52 -16.13
CA GLY A 530 -22.02 -12.12 -17.53
C GLY A 530 -21.33 -13.20 -18.38
N LEU A 531 -21.94 -13.58 -19.49
CA LEU A 531 -21.34 -14.53 -20.44
C LEU A 531 -20.89 -13.79 -21.69
N ILE A 532 -19.63 -13.98 -22.08
CA ILE A 532 -19.04 -13.40 -23.30
C ILE A 532 -19.15 -14.43 -24.44
N HIS A 533 -19.50 -13.96 -25.64
CA HIS A 533 -19.62 -14.83 -26.81
C HIS A 533 -18.25 -15.42 -27.22
N PRO A 534 -18.11 -16.74 -27.41
CA PRO A 534 -16.84 -17.38 -27.76
C PRO A 534 -16.38 -17.13 -29.21
N ARG A 535 -17.28 -16.74 -30.12
CA ARG A 535 -16.95 -16.37 -31.52
C ARG A 535 -17.24 -14.88 -31.75
N TYR A 536 -16.22 -14.02 -31.80
CA TYR A 536 -16.46 -12.60 -32.08
C TYR A 536 -16.78 -12.37 -33.57
N THR A 537 -17.70 -11.44 -33.85
CA THR A 537 -17.79 -10.77 -35.17
C THR A 537 -17.38 -9.32 -34.92
N ARG A 538 -16.30 -8.86 -35.55
CA ARG A 538 -15.82 -7.46 -35.42
C ARG A 538 -16.90 -6.47 -35.91
N GLY A 539 -17.07 -5.36 -35.17
CA GLY A 539 -17.83 -4.19 -35.61
C GLY A 539 -19.14 -3.87 -34.88
N ALA A 540 -19.48 -4.55 -33.77
CA ALA A 540 -20.82 -4.44 -33.18
C ALA A 540 -21.04 -3.28 -32.18
N THR A 541 -20.06 -2.44 -31.88
CA THR A 541 -20.27 -1.24 -31.04
C THR A 541 -19.87 -0.01 -31.83
N GLY A 542 -20.86 0.73 -32.31
CA GLY A 542 -20.66 2.13 -32.71
C GLY A 542 -20.24 2.98 -31.51
N ALA A 543 -19.78 4.20 -31.76
CA ALA A 543 -19.40 5.18 -30.73
C ALA A 543 -20.53 5.52 -29.73
N ASP A 544 -21.75 5.00 -29.96
CA ASP A 544 -22.97 5.13 -29.17
C ASP A 544 -23.33 3.87 -28.35
N GLY A 545 -22.52 2.80 -28.39
CA GLY A 545 -22.68 1.62 -27.52
C GLY A 545 -23.87 0.71 -27.84
N LYS A 546 -24.51 0.88 -29.01
CA LYS A 546 -25.56 -0.03 -29.49
C LYS A 546 -24.98 -1.17 -30.33
N ALA A 547 -25.57 -2.36 -30.17
CA ALA A 547 -25.29 -3.51 -31.01
C ALA A 547 -25.61 -3.18 -32.48
N VAL A 548 -24.66 -3.41 -33.40
CA VAL A 548 -24.96 -3.39 -34.83
C VAL A 548 -25.89 -4.59 -35.11
N THR A 549 -27.16 -4.29 -35.33
CA THR A 549 -28.15 -5.26 -35.81
C THR A 549 -27.68 -5.86 -37.12
N ARG A 550 -27.61 -7.18 -37.16
CA ARG A 550 -27.74 -7.95 -38.40
C ARG A 550 -28.97 -8.81 -38.33
#